data_AF-A0A7J8FWU6-F1
#
_entry.id   AF-A0A7J8FWU6-F1
#
_cell.length_a   1.000
_cell.length_b   1.000
_cell.length_c   1.000
_cell.angle_alpha   90.00
_cell.angle_beta   90.00
_cell.angle_gamma   90.00
#
_symmetry.space_group_name_H-M   'P 1'
#
loop_
_entity.id
_entity.type
_entity.pdbx_description
1 polymer ?
#
loop_
_entity_poly.entity_id
_entity_poly.type
_entity_poly.pdbx_seq_one_letter_code
_entity_poly.pdbx_strand_id
1 'polypeptide(L)'
;MGATPSRCLFLLFLFTCKLSPDVAAEIQESSDGSGAPQEAVQLTDVPAAVKFIAASEVAVIGFFQDLEIPAVSVFHGVVQKFHDVSFGISTDSEVQAHYNITENTISLFRLVDNEQLNLGTEDIESIDDSKLSRFIEINSLRFVTEYNPVTVIGLFNSMVQIHLLLMMNKASPEYEESMHRYQKAAKLFQGKVLFILVDSGVKENGKVISFFKLKKSELPALAIYRTLDEEWDTLTTAEVSIELVQNFCDGFLGGKRLRENHESEEKTHKVEL
;
A
#
# COMPACT_ATOMS: atom_id res chain seq x y z
N MET A 1 -24.00 27.94 5.35
CA MET A 1 -22.59 27.65 4.98
C MET A 1 -22.45 26.14 4.97
N GLY A 2 -22.62 25.54 3.80
CA GLY A 2 -22.60 24.08 3.66
C GLY A 2 -21.15 23.59 3.60
N ALA A 3 -20.78 22.71 4.53
CA ALA A 3 -19.54 21.96 4.43
C ALA A 3 -19.63 21.10 3.16
N THR A 4 -18.82 21.43 2.17
CA THR A 4 -18.62 20.58 1.00
C THR A 4 -17.99 19.28 1.52
N PRO A 5 -18.57 18.10 1.27
CA PRO A 5 -17.92 16.86 1.65
C PRO A 5 -16.55 16.81 0.97
N SER A 6 -15.49 16.64 1.77
CA SER A 6 -14.11 16.53 1.28
C SER A 6 -14.08 15.45 0.20
N ARG A 7 -13.68 15.81 -1.00
CA ARG A 7 -13.60 14.93 -2.17
C ARG A 7 -12.44 13.90 -2.01
N CYS A 8 -11.69 13.93 -0.91
CA CYS A 8 -10.85 12.84 -0.41
C CYS A 8 -11.68 11.54 -0.24
N LEU A 9 -12.96 11.69 0.11
CA LEU A 9 -13.93 10.59 0.09
C LEU A 9 -14.18 10.05 -1.32
N PHE A 10 -14.00 10.81 -2.41
CA PHE A 10 -14.38 10.37 -3.76
C PHE A 10 -13.50 9.21 -4.26
N LEU A 11 -12.18 9.21 -4.03
CA LEU A 11 -11.31 8.08 -4.42
C LEU A 11 -11.58 6.82 -3.57
N LEU A 12 -11.93 6.99 -2.29
CA LEU A 12 -12.47 5.91 -1.44
C LEU A 12 -13.88 5.46 -1.91
N PHE A 13 -14.76 6.39 -2.29
CA PHE A 13 -16.15 6.16 -2.70
C PHE A 13 -16.32 5.70 -4.15
N LEU A 14 -15.29 5.76 -4.99
CA LEU A 14 -15.33 5.14 -6.31
C LEU A 14 -15.65 3.63 -6.21
N PHE A 15 -15.54 3.03 -5.01
CA PHE A 15 -15.85 1.62 -4.73
C PHE A 15 -16.70 1.30 -3.49
N THR A 16 -17.03 2.21 -2.56
CA THR A 16 -17.82 1.83 -1.36
C THR A 16 -19.34 1.70 -1.60
N CYS A 17 -19.86 2.07 -2.76
CA CYS A 17 -21.27 1.80 -3.08
C CYS A 17 -21.46 0.37 -3.61
N LYS A 18 -21.73 -0.56 -2.68
CA LYS A 18 -22.25 -1.94 -2.78
C LYS A 18 -21.29 -3.04 -2.29
N LEU A 19 -21.05 -3.07 -0.98
CA LEU A 19 -20.89 -4.34 -0.28
C LEU A 19 -22.29 -4.90 -0.01
N SER A 20 -22.76 -5.79 -0.88
CA SER A 20 -23.81 -6.76 -0.53
C SER A 20 -23.10 -8.06 -0.19
N PRO A 21 -23.42 -8.74 0.93
CA PRO A 21 -22.80 -10.00 1.28
C PRO A 21 -23.51 -11.11 0.53
N ASP A 22 -23.07 -11.43 -0.68
CA ASP A 22 -23.29 -12.77 -1.25
C ASP A 22 -22.52 -12.95 -2.56
N VAL A 23 -21.38 -13.64 -2.52
CA VAL A 23 -20.93 -14.56 -3.57
C VAL A 23 -20.07 -15.62 -2.87
N ALA A 24 -20.68 -16.78 -2.62
CA ALA A 24 -19.94 -18.01 -2.45
C ALA A 24 -19.19 -18.30 -3.75
N ALA A 25 -17.86 -18.32 -3.71
CA ALA A 25 -17.04 -18.76 -4.83
C ALA A 25 -16.70 -20.23 -4.65
N GLU A 26 -17.07 -21.01 -5.66
CA GLU A 26 -16.82 -22.45 -5.79
C GLU A 26 -15.31 -22.74 -5.78
N ILE A 27 -14.94 -23.73 -4.96
CA ILE A 27 -13.60 -24.29 -4.87
C ILE A 27 -13.38 -25.22 -6.07
N GLN A 28 -12.30 -25.00 -6.81
CA GLN A 28 -11.69 -26.05 -7.60
C GLN A 28 -10.19 -26.09 -7.32
N GLU A 29 -9.78 -27.19 -6.66
CA GLU A 29 -8.41 -27.52 -6.30
C GLU A 29 -7.53 -27.73 -7.54
N SER A 30 -6.28 -27.26 -7.47
CA SER A 30 -5.10 -28.15 -7.39
C SER A 30 -3.81 -27.39 -7.72
N SER A 31 -2.90 -27.35 -6.75
CA SER A 31 -1.48 -27.55 -7.01
C SER A 31 -0.85 -27.95 -5.69
N ASP A 32 -0.48 -29.22 -5.62
CA ASP A 32 0.31 -29.84 -4.57
C ASP A 32 1.60 -29.03 -4.37
N GLY A 33 1.72 -28.43 -3.18
CA GLY A 33 2.88 -27.68 -2.74
C GLY A 33 3.13 -28.03 -1.28
N SER A 34 3.79 -29.17 -1.06
CA SER A 34 4.37 -29.51 0.24
C SER A 34 5.51 -28.53 0.55
N GLY A 35 5.14 -27.34 1.02
CA GLY A 35 6.00 -26.41 1.74
C GLY A 35 5.79 -26.62 3.23
N ALA A 36 6.85 -26.56 4.02
CA ALA A 36 6.71 -26.56 5.47
C ALA A 36 5.77 -25.43 5.91
N PRO A 37 4.94 -25.62 6.95
CA PRO A 37 4.10 -24.55 7.49
C PRO A 37 4.97 -23.33 7.79
N GLN A 38 4.51 -22.14 7.39
CA GLN A 38 5.20 -20.91 7.74
C GLN A 38 5.03 -20.69 9.24
N GLU A 39 6.12 -20.52 9.98
CA GLU A 39 6.05 -20.30 11.43
C GLU A 39 6.55 -18.90 11.78
N ALA A 40 6.01 -18.35 12.86
CA ALA A 40 6.49 -17.09 13.39
C ALA A 40 7.88 -17.30 14.03
N VAL A 41 8.83 -16.45 13.68
CA VAL A 41 10.19 -16.50 14.22
C VAL A 41 10.18 -16.00 15.66
N GLN A 42 10.73 -16.79 16.60
CA GLN A 42 10.91 -16.35 17.98
C GLN A 42 11.98 -15.24 18.05
N LEU A 43 11.60 -14.08 18.58
CA LEU A 43 12.48 -12.92 18.75
C LEU A 43 12.80 -12.76 20.24
N THR A 44 14.02 -13.14 20.62
CA THR A 44 14.47 -13.22 22.03
C THR A 44 15.27 -12.02 22.51
N ASP A 45 15.61 -11.09 21.62
CA ASP A 45 16.38 -9.91 21.95
C ASP A 45 16.13 -8.77 20.96
N VAL A 46 16.41 -7.53 21.39
CA VAL A 46 16.19 -6.32 20.60
C VAL A 46 16.94 -6.34 19.26
N PRO A 47 18.25 -6.69 19.19
CA PRO A 47 18.96 -6.78 17.93
C PRO A 47 18.32 -7.73 16.91
N ALA A 48 17.85 -8.89 17.35
CA ALA A 48 17.16 -9.85 16.50
C ALA A 48 15.85 -9.26 15.95
N ALA A 49 15.05 -8.61 16.80
CA ALA A 49 13.80 -7.97 16.39
C ALA A 49 14.03 -6.82 15.38
N VAL A 50 15.00 -5.94 15.65
CA VAL A 50 15.36 -4.84 14.74
C VAL A 50 15.82 -5.38 13.38
N LYS A 51 16.70 -6.39 13.38
CA LYS A 51 17.16 -7.02 12.15
C LYS A 51 16.02 -7.69 11.39
N PHE A 52 15.11 -8.35 12.11
CA PHE A 52 13.94 -9.01 11.54
C PHE A 52 13.04 -8.01 10.81
N ILE A 53 12.69 -6.89 11.45
CA ILE A 53 11.87 -5.84 10.83
C ILE A 53 12.57 -5.23 9.62
N ALA A 54 13.87 -4.95 9.70
CA ALA A 54 14.63 -4.34 8.62
C ALA A 54 14.84 -5.27 7.40
N ALA A 55 14.65 -6.58 7.55
CA ALA A 55 14.86 -7.56 6.49
C ALA A 55 13.72 -7.63 5.47
N SER A 56 12.55 -7.06 5.80
CA SER A 56 11.32 -7.19 5.01
C SER A 56 10.60 -5.85 4.91
N GLU A 57 9.95 -5.60 3.77
CA GLU A 57 9.17 -4.36 3.60
C GLU A 57 7.96 -4.29 4.55
N VAL A 58 7.42 -5.44 4.92
CA VAL A 58 6.33 -5.60 5.88
C VAL A 58 6.69 -6.76 6.82
N ALA A 59 6.64 -6.50 8.11
CA ALA A 59 6.83 -7.48 9.17
C ALA A 59 5.71 -7.35 10.21
N VAL A 60 5.22 -8.48 10.71
CA VAL A 60 4.20 -8.52 11.76
C VAL A 60 4.80 -9.22 12.98
N ILE A 61 4.73 -8.59 14.15
CA ILE A 61 5.21 -9.18 15.40
C ILE A 61 4.06 -9.28 16.39
N GLY A 62 3.83 -10.48 16.90
CA GLY A 62 3.00 -10.70 18.09
C GLY A 62 3.83 -10.50 19.35
N PHE A 63 3.57 -9.44 20.09
CA PHE A 63 4.15 -9.19 21.41
C PHE A 63 3.18 -9.70 22.48
N PHE A 64 3.51 -10.82 23.10
CA PHE A 64 2.63 -11.47 24.07
C PHE A 64 3.33 -11.63 25.42
N GLN A 65 2.61 -11.40 26.51
CA GLN A 65 3.06 -11.67 27.87
C GLN A 65 2.84 -13.15 28.22
N ASP A 66 1.79 -13.75 27.66
CA ASP A 66 1.42 -15.15 27.82
C ASP A 66 1.07 -15.74 26.45
N LEU A 67 1.62 -16.92 26.15
CA LEU A 67 1.38 -17.63 24.89
C LEU A 67 0.12 -18.52 24.92
N GLU A 68 -0.48 -18.72 26.10
CA GLU A 68 -1.66 -19.57 26.28
C GLU A 68 -2.99 -18.83 26.03
N ILE A 69 -2.94 -17.58 25.56
CA ILE A 69 -4.15 -16.79 25.25
C ILE A 69 -4.73 -17.15 23.87
N PRO A 70 -6.05 -17.03 23.67
CA PRO A 70 -6.70 -17.37 22.39
C PRO A 70 -6.11 -16.63 21.17
N ALA A 71 -5.68 -15.38 21.36
CA ALA A 71 -5.10 -14.54 20.31
C ALA A 71 -3.83 -15.15 19.68
N VAL A 72 -3.04 -15.91 20.43
CA VAL A 72 -1.81 -16.55 19.93
C VAL A 72 -2.15 -17.65 18.93
N SER A 73 -3.22 -18.42 19.18
CA SER A 73 -3.72 -19.42 18.23
C SER A 73 -4.22 -18.78 16.94
N VAL A 74 -4.95 -17.66 17.05
CA VAL A 74 -5.38 -16.87 15.89
C VAL A 74 -4.17 -16.34 15.10
N PHE A 75 -3.17 -15.81 15.80
CA PHE A 75 -1.93 -15.32 15.20
C PHE A 75 -1.25 -16.40 14.35
N HIS A 76 -1.00 -17.59 14.93
CA HIS A 76 -0.40 -18.71 14.21
C HIS A 76 -1.24 -19.20 13.03
N GLY A 77 -2.57 -19.18 13.14
CA GLY A 77 -3.47 -19.51 12.03
C GLY A 77 -3.31 -18.55 10.84
N VAL A 78 -3.16 -17.26 11.12
CA VAL A 78 -3.00 -16.23 10.08
C VAL A 78 -1.63 -16.27 9.41
N VAL A 79 -0.56 -16.67 10.12
CA VAL A 79 0.79 -16.80 9.54
C VAL A 79 0.78 -17.64 8.27
N GLN A 80 -0.05 -18.70 8.20
CA GLN A 80 -0.13 -19.58 7.04
C GLN A 80 -0.74 -18.93 5.79
N LYS A 81 -1.43 -17.79 5.94
CA LYS A 81 -2.16 -17.13 4.86
C LYS A 81 -1.33 -16.10 4.10
N PHE A 82 -0.22 -15.64 4.68
CA PHE A 82 0.56 -14.50 4.18
C PHE A 82 2.02 -14.90 3.94
N HIS A 83 2.27 -15.51 2.79
CA HIS A 83 3.60 -15.99 2.39
C HIS A 83 4.62 -14.89 2.11
N ASP A 84 4.15 -13.68 1.83
CA ASP A 84 4.94 -12.51 1.50
C ASP A 84 5.10 -11.52 2.68
N VAL A 85 4.66 -11.92 3.88
CA VAL A 85 4.80 -11.16 5.13
C VAL A 85 5.65 -11.95 6.11
N SER A 86 6.62 -11.28 6.73
CA SER A 86 7.46 -11.90 7.76
C SER A 86 6.74 -11.84 9.11
N PHE A 87 6.59 -12.99 9.77
CA PHE A 87 5.98 -13.06 11.11
C PHE A 87 7.01 -13.36 12.18
N GLY A 88 6.99 -12.55 13.24
CA GLY A 88 7.77 -12.73 14.45
C GLY A 88 6.86 -12.87 15.66
N ILE A 89 7.37 -13.45 16.73
CA ILE A 89 6.68 -13.52 18.01
C ILE A 89 7.70 -13.28 19.13
N SER A 90 7.32 -12.50 20.14
CA SER A 90 8.20 -12.20 21.26
C SER A 90 7.45 -12.12 22.58
N THR A 91 8.03 -12.78 23.58
CA THR A 91 7.65 -12.67 25.00
C THR A 91 8.70 -11.93 25.82
N ASP A 92 9.76 -11.42 25.17
CA ASP A 92 10.87 -10.75 25.84
C ASP A 92 10.50 -9.32 26.23
N SER A 93 10.66 -8.98 27.51
CA SER A 93 10.27 -7.67 28.05
C SER A 93 11.15 -6.52 27.52
N GLU A 94 12.42 -6.78 27.20
CA GLU A 94 13.30 -5.75 26.64
C GLU A 94 12.90 -5.43 25.19
N VAL A 95 12.55 -6.46 24.42
CA VAL A 95 11.98 -6.31 23.08
C VAL A 95 10.68 -5.51 23.12
N GLN A 96 9.76 -5.85 24.02
CA GLN A 96 8.49 -5.13 24.18
C GLN A 96 8.71 -3.65 24.54
N ALA A 97 9.58 -3.37 25.53
CA ALA A 97 9.91 -2.01 25.93
C ALA A 97 10.53 -1.20 24.79
N HIS A 98 11.37 -1.81 23.94
CA HIS A 98 11.99 -1.13 22.80
C HIS A 98 10.97 -0.59 21.79
N TYR A 99 9.87 -1.31 21.57
CA TYR A 99 8.79 -0.92 20.65
C TYR A 99 7.61 -0.23 21.36
N ASN A 100 7.83 0.25 22.59
CA ASN A 100 6.82 0.90 23.44
C ASN A 100 5.56 0.04 23.66
N ILE A 101 5.74 -1.27 23.82
CA ILE A 101 4.67 -2.23 24.08
C ILE A 101 4.59 -2.53 25.57
N THR A 102 3.43 -2.30 26.18
CA THR A 102 3.18 -2.55 27.61
C THR A 102 2.19 -3.68 27.87
N GLU A 103 1.44 -4.09 26.85
CA GLU A 103 0.36 -5.07 26.92
C GLU A 103 0.42 -6.00 25.69
N ASN A 104 -0.37 -7.08 25.71
CA ASN A 104 -0.48 -7.97 24.55
C ASN A 104 -0.87 -7.16 23.31
N THR A 105 -0.02 -7.18 22.30
CA THR A 105 -0.15 -6.34 21.10
C THR A 105 0.30 -7.12 19.88
N ILE A 106 -0.43 -6.99 18.78
CA ILE A 106 0.09 -7.39 17.46
C ILE A 106 0.45 -6.13 16.70
N SER A 107 1.71 -6.01 16.30
CA SER A 107 2.20 -4.84 15.57
C SER A 107 2.55 -5.21 14.13
N LEU A 108 2.14 -4.37 13.18
CA LEU A 108 2.63 -4.38 11.80
C LEU A 108 3.63 -3.24 11.62
N PHE A 109 4.81 -3.60 11.17
CA PHE A 109 5.89 -2.69 10.80
C PHE A 109 6.02 -2.66 9.29
N ARG A 110 6.20 -1.47 8.71
CA ARG A 110 6.43 -1.35 7.27
C ARG A 110 7.47 -0.30 6.94
N LEU A 111 8.35 -0.62 5.99
CA LEU A 111 9.50 0.23 5.65
C LEU A 111 9.09 1.43 4.79
N VAL A 112 8.05 1.32 3.96
CA VAL A 112 7.71 2.35 2.97
C VAL A 112 7.51 3.74 3.60
N ASP A 113 6.99 3.81 4.81
CA ASP A 113 6.81 5.02 5.61
C ASP A 113 7.40 4.94 7.03
N ASN A 114 8.09 3.84 7.37
CA ASN A 114 8.68 3.55 8.69
C ASN A 114 7.65 3.55 9.84
N GLU A 115 6.41 3.17 9.54
CA GLU A 115 5.33 3.14 10.52
C GLU A 115 5.26 1.81 11.28
N GLN A 116 4.80 1.92 12.54
CA GLN A 116 4.39 0.82 13.40
C GLN A 116 2.90 1.00 13.71
N LEU A 117 2.10 0.01 13.32
CA LEU A 117 0.65 0.00 13.55
C LEU A 117 0.32 -1.10 14.54
N ASN A 118 -0.41 -0.76 15.61
CA ASN A 118 -0.68 -1.66 16.71
C ASN A 118 -2.17 -2.06 16.76
N LEU A 119 -2.43 -3.35 16.92
CA LEU A 119 -3.66 -3.87 17.50
C LEU A 119 -3.43 -4.09 18.99
N GLY A 120 -3.97 -3.19 19.81
CA GLY A 120 -3.80 -3.21 21.26
C GLY A 120 -4.75 -4.18 21.96
N THR A 121 -4.77 -4.16 23.30
CA THR A 121 -5.53 -5.09 24.13
C THR A 121 -7.01 -5.21 23.76
N GLU A 122 -7.70 -4.09 23.51
CA GLU A 122 -9.11 -4.11 23.11
C GLU A 122 -9.37 -4.88 21.80
N ASP A 123 -8.47 -4.73 20.82
CA ASP A 123 -8.54 -5.48 19.56
C ASP A 123 -8.22 -6.96 19.78
N ILE A 124 -7.22 -7.24 20.63
CA ILE A 124 -6.74 -8.59 20.96
C ILE A 124 -7.80 -9.43 21.66
N GLU A 125 -8.58 -8.85 22.58
CA GLU A 125 -9.65 -9.57 23.30
C GLU A 125 -10.73 -10.11 22.36
N SER A 126 -10.99 -9.41 21.27
CA SER A 126 -12.00 -9.78 20.28
C SER A 126 -11.41 -10.26 18.96
N ILE A 127 -10.10 -10.56 18.92
CA ILE A 127 -9.41 -10.88 17.68
C ILE A 127 -9.89 -12.22 17.13
N ASP A 128 -10.13 -12.23 15.83
CA ASP A 128 -10.36 -13.43 15.05
C ASP A 128 -9.50 -13.39 13.80
N ASP A 129 -9.46 -14.52 13.10
CA ASP A 129 -8.69 -14.70 11.88
C ASP A 129 -9.04 -13.68 10.79
N SER A 130 -10.31 -13.29 10.67
CA SER A 130 -10.78 -12.33 9.67
C SER A 130 -10.34 -10.90 10.00
N LYS A 131 -10.44 -10.49 11.27
CA LYS A 131 -9.97 -9.18 11.75
C LYS A 131 -8.47 -9.02 11.58
N LEU A 132 -7.69 -10.03 12.00
CA LEU A 132 -6.24 -9.98 11.87
C LEU A 132 -5.80 -10.01 10.40
N SER A 133 -6.39 -10.90 9.58
CA SER A 133 -6.09 -10.93 8.14
C SER A 133 -6.39 -9.59 7.48
N ARG A 134 -7.56 -9.00 7.77
CA ARG A 134 -7.93 -7.69 7.21
C ARG A 134 -7.02 -6.56 7.66
N PHE A 135 -6.59 -6.57 8.93
CA PHE A 135 -5.60 -5.62 9.43
C PHE A 135 -4.29 -5.71 8.63
N ILE A 136 -3.81 -6.92 8.36
CA ILE A 136 -2.59 -7.16 7.59
C ILE A 136 -2.78 -6.71 6.14
N GLU A 137 -3.86 -7.13 5.46
CA GLU A 137 -4.13 -6.78 4.05
C GLU A 137 -4.23 -5.26 3.84
N ILE A 138 -4.94 -4.56 4.72
CA ILE A 138 -5.10 -3.10 4.63
C ILE A 138 -3.74 -2.41 4.76
N ASN A 139 -2.93 -2.87 5.72
CA ASN A 139 -1.75 -2.10 6.16
C ASN A 139 -0.43 -2.57 5.55
N SER A 140 -0.41 -3.66 4.78
CA SER A 140 0.77 -4.19 4.08
C SER A 140 1.18 -3.33 2.87
N LEU A 141 1.49 -2.06 3.13
CA LEU A 141 2.01 -1.14 2.12
C LEU A 141 3.50 -1.42 1.90
N ARG A 142 3.86 -1.54 0.63
CA ARG A 142 5.19 -1.89 0.12
C ARG A 142 5.79 -0.71 -0.64
N PHE A 143 7.08 -0.77 -0.95
CA PHE A 143 7.74 0.25 -1.79
C PHE A 143 6.99 0.48 -3.09
N VAL A 144 6.42 -0.56 -3.70
CA VAL A 144 5.35 -0.38 -4.69
C VAL A 144 4.15 -1.22 -4.29
N THR A 145 3.03 -0.56 -4.02
CA THR A 145 1.78 -1.23 -3.61
C THR A 145 0.83 -1.33 -4.79
N GLU A 146 0.31 -2.52 -5.08
CA GLU A 146 -0.73 -2.66 -6.11
C GLU A 146 -2.07 -2.09 -5.59
N TYR A 147 -2.69 -1.24 -6.41
CA TYR A 147 -3.99 -0.65 -6.13
C TYR A 147 -5.08 -1.72 -6.20
N ASN A 148 -5.84 -1.84 -5.12
CA ASN A 148 -7.08 -2.60 -5.07
C ASN A 148 -8.02 -2.03 -3.97
N PRO A 149 -9.27 -2.49 -3.87
CA PRO A 149 -10.24 -1.98 -2.88
C PRO A 149 -9.85 -2.16 -1.41
N VAL A 150 -8.88 -3.01 -1.09
CA VAL A 150 -8.39 -3.22 0.27
C VAL A 150 -7.18 -2.34 0.56
N THR A 151 -6.16 -2.35 -0.31
CA THR A 151 -4.93 -1.57 -0.14
C THR A 151 -5.17 -0.06 -0.19
N VAL A 152 -6.20 0.38 -0.93
CA VAL A 152 -6.60 1.80 -0.97
C VAL A 152 -6.97 2.33 0.42
N ILE A 153 -7.51 1.49 1.31
CA ILE A 153 -7.84 1.89 2.68
C ILE A 153 -6.54 2.25 3.43
N GLY A 154 -5.52 1.40 3.34
CA GLY A 154 -4.23 1.64 3.99
C GLY A 154 -3.48 2.82 3.41
N LEU A 155 -3.50 2.97 2.08
CA LEU A 155 -2.87 4.10 1.38
C LEU A 155 -3.43 5.44 1.89
N PHE A 156 -4.75 5.55 2.03
CA PHE A 156 -5.39 6.78 2.52
C PHE A 156 -5.30 6.96 4.05
N ASN A 157 -5.05 5.89 4.80
CA ASN A 157 -4.78 5.97 6.24
C ASN A 157 -3.31 6.30 6.57
N SER A 158 -2.40 6.25 5.59
CA SER A 158 -1.00 6.63 5.81
C SER A 158 -0.85 8.13 6.06
N MET A 159 0.13 8.49 6.88
CA MET A 159 0.53 9.88 7.12
C MET A 159 1.25 10.49 5.91
N VAL A 160 1.75 9.66 4.98
CA VAL A 160 2.38 10.09 3.73
C VAL A 160 1.29 10.48 2.73
N GLN A 161 1.10 11.78 2.57
CA GLN A 161 -0.03 12.34 1.82
C GLN A 161 0.16 12.43 0.31
N ILE A 162 1.32 11.99 -0.22
CA ILE A 162 1.64 12.11 -1.64
C ILE A 162 1.74 10.72 -2.24
N HIS A 163 0.95 10.49 -3.27
CA HIS A 163 0.81 9.22 -3.96
C HIS A 163 1.29 9.38 -5.40
N LEU A 164 2.23 8.56 -5.83
CA LEU A 164 2.61 8.42 -7.24
C LEU A 164 2.02 7.12 -7.78
N LEU A 165 1.23 7.20 -8.82
CA LEU A 165 0.58 6.07 -9.46
C LEU A 165 1.23 5.82 -10.82
N LEU A 166 1.72 4.60 -11.04
CA LEU A 166 2.07 4.08 -12.35
C LEU A 166 0.87 3.31 -12.90
N MET A 167 0.27 3.81 -13.98
CA MET A 167 -0.84 3.18 -14.67
C MET A 167 -0.31 2.47 -15.90
N MET A 168 -0.32 1.14 -15.89
CA MET A 168 0.18 0.34 -17.00
C MET A 168 -0.50 -1.03 -17.06
N ASN A 169 -0.35 -1.75 -18.16
CA ASN A 169 -0.89 -3.10 -18.29
C ASN A 169 0.16 -4.11 -17.81
N LYS A 170 -0.16 -4.93 -16.81
CA LYS A 170 0.78 -5.97 -16.31
C LYS A 170 1.15 -7.00 -17.38
N ALA A 171 0.32 -7.18 -18.40
CA ALA A 171 0.58 -8.06 -19.53
C ALA A 171 1.42 -7.40 -20.66
N SER A 172 1.82 -6.13 -20.51
CA SER A 172 2.70 -5.47 -21.49
C SER A 172 4.13 -6.00 -21.41
N PRO A 173 4.86 -6.10 -22.54
CA PRO A 173 6.24 -6.59 -22.54
C PRO A 173 7.21 -5.68 -21.76
N GLU A 174 6.89 -4.40 -21.60
CA GLU A 174 7.70 -3.42 -20.87
C GLU A 174 7.48 -3.47 -19.34
N TYR A 175 6.54 -4.30 -18.86
CA TYR A 175 6.14 -4.34 -17.45
C TYR A 175 7.28 -4.60 -16.48
N GLU A 176 8.02 -5.69 -16.66
CA GLU A 176 9.07 -6.11 -15.74
C GLU A 176 10.17 -5.05 -15.60
N GLU A 177 10.64 -4.49 -16.72
CA GLU A 177 11.69 -3.48 -16.71
C GLU A 177 11.20 -2.15 -16.10
N SER A 178 9.98 -1.74 -16.44
CA SER A 178 9.35 -0.54 -15.87
C SER A 178 9.17 -0.67 -14.37
N MET A 179 8.67 -1.82 -13.89
CA MET A 179 8.48 -2.07 -12.47
C MET A 179 9.79 -2.11 -11.69
N HIS A 180 10.85 -2.72 -12.25
CA HIS A 180 12.17 -2.72 -11.61
C HIS A 180 12.71 -1.29 -11.42
N ARG A 181 12.58 -0.45 -12.45
CA ARG A 181 12.99 0.97 -12.38
C ARG A 181 12.11 1.76 -11.43
N TYR A 182 10.79 1.52 -11.45
CA TYR A 182 9.83 2.17 -10.57
C TYR A 182 10.06 1.83 -9.09
N GLN A 183 10.34 0.56 -8.77
CA GLN A 183 10.71 0.13 -7.42
C GLN A 183 12.03 0.74 -6.93
N LYS A 184 13.03 0.89 -7.81
CA LYS A 184 14.27 1.60 -7.48
C LYS A 184 14.01 3.06 -7.16
N ALA A 185 13.17 3.72 -7.95
CA ALA A 185 12.78 5.11 -7.69
C ALA A 185 12.01 5.25 -6.37
N ALA A 186 11.08 4.33 -6.07
CA ALA A 186 10.29 4.35 -4.83
C ALA A 186 11.15 4.44 -3.57
N LYS A 187 12.26 3.70 -3.52
CA LYS A 187 13.19 3.69 -2.38
C LYS A 187 13.81 5.07 -2.11
N LEU A 188 13.92 5.93 -3.12
CA LEU A 188 14.46 7.29 -2.98
C LEU A 188 13.47 8.24 -2.27
N PHE A 189 12.18 7.87 -2.23
CA PHE A 189 11.09 8.66 -1.68
C PHE A 189 10.42 8.01 -0.46
N GLN A 190 11.09 7.05 0.19
CA GLN A 190 10.63 6.43 1.44
C GLN A 190 10.20 7.51 2.46
N GLY A 191 9.01 7.35 3.03
CA GLY A 191 8.40 8.29 3.98
C GLY A 191 7.96 9.64 3.39
N LYS A 192 8.07 9.84 2.06
CA LYS A 192 7.72 11.10 1.39
C LYS A 192 6.66 10.94 0.31
N VAL A 193 6.74 9.86 -0.48
CA VAL A 193 5.80 9.55 -1.55
C VAL A 193 5.52 8.04 -1.53
N LEU A 194 4.24 7.67 -1.50
CA LEU A 194 3.81 6.28 -1.68
C LEU A 194 3.72 5.98 -3.17
N PHE A 195 4.30 4.87 -3.59
CA PHE A 195 4.30 4.44 -4.98
C PHE A 195 3.27 3.33 -5.16
N ILE A 196 2.40 3.52 -6.14
CA ILE A 196 1.25 2.65 -6.40
C ILE A 196 1.31 2.17 -7.85
N LEU A 197 1.02 0.88 -8.06
CA LEU A 197 0.76 0.31 -9.38
C LEU A 197 -0.75 0.21 -9.59
N VAL A 198 -1.25 0.74 -10.70
CA VAL A 198 -2.64 0.59 -11.13
C VAL A 198 -2.65 -0.25 -12.41
N ASP A 199 -3.03 -1.52 -12.31
CA ASP A 199 -3.13 -2.40 -13.47
C ASP A 199 -4.31 -1.98 -14.36
N SER A 200 -4.01 -1.53 -15.58
CA SER A 200 -5.00 -1.15 -16.59
C SER A 200 -5.66 -2.35 -17.29
N GLY A 201 -5.14 -3.56 -17.07
CA GLY A 201 -5.78 -4.82 -17.44
C GLY A 201 -7.05 -5.10 -16.61
N VAL A 202 -7.07 -4.67 -15.35
CA VAL A 202 -8.24 -4.77 -14.46
C VAL A 202 -9.29 -3.73 -14.84
N LYS A 203 -10.51 -4.18 -15.11
CA LYS A 203 -11.60 -3.32 -15.64
C LYS A 203 -12.00 -2.22 -14.65
N GLU A 204 -12.06 -2.58 -13.38
CA GLU A 204 -12.46 -1.74 -12.26
C GLU A 204 -11.54 -0.51 -12.15
N ASN A 205 -10.25 -0.69 -12.40
CA ASN A 205 -9.24 0.36 -12.36
C ASN A 205 -9.45 1.47 -13.41
N GLY A 206 -10.32 1.26 -14.41
CA GLY A 206 -10.70 2.28 -15.39
C GLY A 206 -11.25 3.57 -14.76
N LYS A 207 -11.92 3.48 -13.59
CA LYS A 207 -12.39 4.66 -12.85
C LYS A 207 -11.24 5.52 -12.34
N VAL A 208 -10.17 4.88 -11.83
CA VAL A 208 -8.97 5.57 -11.35
C VAL A 208 -8.25 6.24 -12.51
N ILE A 209 -8.05 5.52 -13.62
CA ILE A 209 -7.42 6.07 -14.83
C ILE A 209 -8.19 7.31 -15.34
N SER A 210 -9.53 7.22 -15.37
CA SER A 210 -10.40 8.32 -15.83
C SER A 210 -10.42 9.52 -14.88
N PHE A 211 -10.21 9.31 -13.57
CA PHE A 211 -10.12 10.39 -12.59
C PHE A 211 -8.99 11.36 -12.97
N PHE A 212 -7.83 10.81 -13.33
CA PHE A 212 -6.64 11.52 -13.80
C PHE A 212 -6.72 11.97 -15.27
N LYS A 213 -7.90 11.87 -15.90
CA LYS A 213 -8.16 12.29 -17.30
C LYS A 213 -7.32 11.56 -18.35
N LEU A 214 -6.76 10.41 -17.99
CA LEU A 214 -6.02 9.54 -18.90
C LEU A 214 -6.97 8.56 -19.61
N LYS A 215 -6.58 8.14 -20.80
CA LYS A 215 -7.21 7.07 -21.59
C LYS A 215 -6.28 5.87 -21.66
N LYS A 216 -6.83 4.68 -21.93
CA LYS A 216 -6.03 3.46 -22.12
C LYS A 216 -4.97 3.58 -23.22
N SER A 217 -5.24 4.37 -24.26
CA SER A 217 -4.28 4.64 -25.36
C SER A 217 -3.10 5.52 -24.97
N GLU A 218 -3.17 6.17 -23.80
CA GLU A 218 -2.13 7.05 -23.27
C GLU A 218 -1.30 6.35 -22.17
N LEU A 219 -1.49 5.04 -21.99
CA LEU A 219 -0.72 4.26 -21.02
C LEU A 219 0.50 3.60 -21.71
N PRO A 220 1.65 3.48 -21.01
CA PRO A 220 1.84 3.77 -19.60
C PRO A 220 1.90 5.26 -19.26
N ALA A 221 1.46 5.60 -18.04
CA ALA A 221 1.47 6.97 -17.54
C ALA A 221 1.70 7.03 -16.04
N LEU A 222 2.29 8.13 -15.59
CA LEU A 222 2.41 8.49 -14.19
C LEU A 222 1.33 9.50 -13.82
N ALA A 223 0.77 9.37 -12.63
CA ALA A 223 -0.07 10.38 -12.02
C ALA A 223 0.42 10.62 -10.59
N ILE A 224 0.65 11.87 -10.20
CA ILE A 224 0.99 12.23 -8.82
C ILE A 224 -0.21 12.93 -8.19
N TYR A 225 -0.53 12.59 -6.95
CA TYR A 225 -1.73 13.03 -6.24
C TYR A 225 -1.39 13.36 -4.80
N ARG A 226 -1.90 14.49 -4.30
CA ARG A 226 -1.81 14.91 -2.90
C ARG A 226 -3.16 14.72 -2.22
N THR A 227 -3.22 13.91 -1.18
CA THR A 227 -4.48 13.54 -0.51
C THR A 227 -5.14 14.69 0.26
N LEU A 228 -4.35 15.69 0.67
CA LEU A 228 -4.81 16.81 1.51
C LEU A 228 -5.75 17.78 0.80
N ASP A 229 -5.36 18.20 -0.39
CA ASP A 229 -6.02 19.23 -1.21
C ASP A 229 -6.47 18.68 -2.57
N GLU A 230 -6.22 17.40 -2.82
CA GLU A 230 -6.57 16.66 -4.04
C GLU A 230 -5.89 17.20 -5.29
N GLU A 231 -4.78 17.90 -5.12
CA GLU A 231 -3.98 18.34 -6.24
C GLU A 231 -3.32 17.17 -6.95
N TRP A 232 -3.32 17.20 -8.27
CA TRP A 232 -2.68 16.16 -9.05
C TRP A 232 -2.15 16.66 -10.38
N ASP A 233 -1.17 15.91 -10.89
CA ASP A 233 -0.57 16.10 -12.20
C ASP A 233 -0.35 14.74 -12.89
N THR A 234 -0.19 14.75 -14.20
CA THR A 234 0.00 13.53 -14.99
C THR A 234 1.12 13.68 -16.00
N LEU A 235 1.81 12.57 -16.27
CA LEU A 235 2.86 12.49 -17.25
C LEU A 235 2.72 11.19 -18.05
N THR A 236 2.34 11.30 -19.32
CA THR A 236 2.37 10.17 -20.25
C THR A 236 3.82 9.90 -20.65
N THR A 237 4.22 8.63 -20.63
CA THR A 237 5.58 8.25 -21.02
C THR A 237 5.57 6.90 -21.71
N ALA A 238 6.42 6.73 -22.74
CA ALA A 238 6.64 5.42 -23.33
C ALA A 238 7.57 4.55 -22.47
N GLU A 239 8.40 5.17 -21.63
CA GLU A 239 9.40 4.48 -20.82
C GLU A 239 9.45 5.04 -19.38
N VAL A 240 9.44 4.15 -18.38
CA VAL A 240 9.60 4.53 -16.98
C VAL A 240 11.08 4.47 -16.61
N SER A 241 11.77 5.62 -16.60
CA SER A 241 13.14 5.73 -16.09
C SER A 241 13.16 6.28 -14.66
N ILE A 242 14.23 5.98 -13.91
CA ILE A 242 14.39 6.48 -12.52
C ILE A 242 14.44 8.01 -12.52
N GLU A 243 15.22 8.60 -13.43
CA GLU A 243 15.37 10.06 -13.55
C GLU A 243 14.04 10.75 -13.90
N LEU A 244 13.24 10.16 -14.80
CA LEU A 244 11.94 10.70 -15.15
C LEU A 244 11.01 10.75 -13.94
N VAL A 245 10.96 9.65 -13.18
CA VAL A 245 10.14 9.55 -11.96
C VAL A 245 10.61 10.55 -10.91
N GLN A 246 11.92 10.66 -10.68
CA GLN A 246 12.48 11.61 -9.73
C GLN A 246 12.13 13.05 -10.11
N ASN A 247 12.38 13.44 -11.35
CA ASN A 247 12.10 14.79 -11.84
C ASN A 247 10.61 15.14 -11.72
N PHE A 248 9.73 14.18 -11.99
CA PHE A 248 8.29 14.39 -11.87
C PHE A 248 7.85 14.58 -10.41
N CYS A 249 8.34 13.74 -9.49
CA CYS A 249 8.10 13.89 -8.06
C CYS A 249 8.66 15.22 -7.51
N ASP A 250 9.93 15.52 -7.79
CA ASP A 250 10.60 16.72 -7.30
C ASP A 250 9.96 18.01 -7.86
N GLY A 251 9.49 17.97 -9.10
CA GLY A 251 8.71 19.05 -9.71
C GLY A 251 7.44 19.34 -8.92
N PHE A 252 6.62 18.30 -8.68
CA PHE A 252 5.37 18.44 -7.94
C PHE A 252 5.58 18.87 -6.47
N LEU A 253 6.60 18.30 -5.81
CA LEU A 253 6.99 18.68 -4.45
C LEU A 253 7.47 20.13 -4.36
N GLY A 254 8.19 20.60 -5.39
CA GLY A 254 8.64 21.98 -5.53
C GLY A 254 7.57 22.96 -6.03
N GLY A 255 6.32 22.51 -6.22
CA GLY A 255 5.21 23.34 -6.69
C GLY A 255 5.22 23.65 -8.20
N LYS A 256 6.08 23.00 -8.99
CA LYS A 256 6.07 23.09 -10.46
C LYS A 256 5.04 22.10 -11.01
N ARG A 257 4.15 22.57 -11.88
CA ARG A 257 3.08 21.74 -12.47
C ARG A 257 3.17 21.74 -13.99
N LEU A 258 3.07 20.57 -14.61
CA LEU A 258 2.97 20.39 -16.05
C LEU A 258 1.58 20.79 -16.57
N ARG A 259 0.52 20.52 -15.79
CA ARG A 259 -0.85 20.89 -16.16
C ARG A 259 -1.08 22.38 -16.38
N GLU A 260 -0.43 23.25 -15.61
CA GLU A 260 -0.54 24.71 -15.82
C GLU A 260 0.08 25.12 -17.17
N ASN A 261 1.12 24.41 -17.62
CA ASN A 261 1.71 24.62 -18.94
C ASN A 261 0.78 24.13 -20.06
N HIS A 262 0.18 22.96 -19.93
CA HIS A 262 -0.75 22.42 -20.94
C HIS A 262 -2.03 23.26 -21.12
N GLU A 263 -2.64 23.77 -20.03
CA GLU A 263 -3.80 24.68 -20.15
C GLU A 263 -3.42 26.04 -20.76
N SER A 264 -2.17 26.49 -20.57
CA SER A 264 -1.67 27.71 -21.21
C SER A 264 -1.39 27.52 -22.71
N GLU A 265 -0.84 26.38 -23.12
CA GLU A 265 -0.60 26.05 -24.53
C GLU A 265 -1.90 25.80 -25.29
N GLU A 266 -2.88 25.09 -24.70
CA GLU A 266 -4.17 24.83 -25.34
C GLU A 266 -4.99 26.12 -25.52
N LYS A 267 -4.86 27.09 -24.59
CA LYS A 267 -5.43 28.44 -24.76
C LYS A 267 -4.72 29.24 -25.85
N THR A 268 -3.41 29.07 -26.01
CA THR A 268 -2.63 29.78 -27.04
C THR A 268 -2.99 29.28 -28.43
N HIS A 269 -3.18 27.97 -28.61
CA HIS A 269 -3.62 27.37 -29.87
C HIS A 269 -5.09 27.65 -30.23
N LYS A 270 -5.96 27.96 -29.25
CA LYS A 270 -7.36 28.32 -29.52
C LYS A 270 -7.59 29.77 -29.93
N VAL A 271 -6.58 30.64 -29.79
CA VAL A 271 -6.69 32.07 -30.12
C VAL A 271 -6.15 32.37 -31.53
N GLU A 272 -5.46 31.42 -32.18
CA GLU A 272 -4.91 31.56 -33.54
C GLU A 272 -5.77 30.95 -34.67
N LEU A 273 -7.06 30.68 -34.45
CA LEU A 273 -8.00 30.20 -35.49
C LEU A 273 -9.19 31.13 -35.70
#